data_AF-A0A6S6T2J0-F1
#
_entry.id   AF-A0A6S6T2J0-F1
#
_cell.length_a   1.000
_cell.length_b   1.000
_cell.length_c   1.000
_cell.angle_alpha   90.00
_cell.angle_beta   90.00
_cell.angle_gamma   90.00
#
_symmetry.space_group_name_H-M   'P 1'
#
loop_
_entity.id
_entity.type
_entity.pdbx_description
1 polymer ?
#
loop_
_entity_poly.entity_id
_entity_poly.type
_entity_poly.pdbx_seq_one_letter_code
_entity_poly.pdbx_strand_id
1 'polypeptide(L)'
;MEKMSPSKETMQQLRQPSKWLRIFYMVLFAIAYSIAEIILTIIIIIQVILNLLTGTINERLRQFSSELSLYVYDTLRFLTYNTEDKPFPLSDWKKVEKTSR
;
A
#
# COMPACT_ATOMS: atom_id res chain seq x y z
N MET A 1 34.78 20.87 21.51
CA MET A 1 34.01 19.85 20.77
C MET A 1 33.52 18.82 21.77
N GLU A 2 32.38 19.10 22.39
CA GLU A 2 31.75 18.25 23.39
C GLU A 2 31.17 17.03 22.67
N LYS A 3 31.71 15.84 22.94
CA LYS A 3 31.22 14.60 22.35
C LYS A 3 29.77 14.39 22.83
N MET A 4 28.82 14.60 21.92
CA MET A 4 27.41 14.23 22.11
C MET A 4 27.34 12.72 22.33
N SER A 5 27.44 12.30 23.59
CA SER A 5 27.28 10.90 23.98
C SER A 5 25.77 10.63 24.02
N PRO A 6 25.24 9.68 23.23
CA PRO A 6 23.81 9.40 23.22
C PRO A 6 23.37 8.96 24.62
N SER A 7 22.49 9.74 25.24
CA SER A 7 21.94 9.45 26.58
C SER A 7 21.19 8.11 26.57
N LYS A 8 21.23 7.36 27.68
CA LYS A 8 20.60 6.03 27.81
C LYS A 8 19.11 6.01 27.42
N GLU A 9 18.44 7.15 27.51
CA GLU A 9 17.04 7.35 27.09
C GLU A 9 16.85 7.19 25.58
N THR A 10 17.77 7.70 24.74
CA THR A 10 17.71 7.52 23.27
C THR A 10 17.86 6.05 22.89
N MET A 11 18.76 5.32 23.56
CA MET A 11 18.99 3.89 23.34
C MET A 11 17.79 3.02 23.76
N GLN A 12 17.05 3.39 24.81
CA GLN A 12 15.82 2.70 25.20
C GLN A 12 14.66 2.95 24.24
N GLN A 13 14.54 4.17 23.69
CA GLN A 13 13.56 4.46 22.65
C GLN A 13 13.81 3.70 21.35
N LEU A 14 15.07 3.41 21.02
CA LEU A 14 15.44 2.53 19.90
C LEU A 14 15.13 1.07 20.21
N ARG A 15 15.17 0.62 21.46
CA ARG A 15 14.86 -0.77 21.86
C ARG A 15 13.37 -1.05 22.12
N GLN A 16 12.46 -0.15 21.75
CA GLN A 16 11.04 -0.50 21.78
C GLN A 16 10.72 -1.47 20.62
N PRO A 17 10.33 -2.72 20.90
CA PRO A 17 10.11 -3.74 19.86
C PRO A 17 9.08 -3.29 18.80
N SER A 18 8.19 -2.35 19.16
CA SER A 18 7.20 -1.74 18.26
C SER A 18 7.81 -0.96 17.10
N LYS A 19 8.94 -0.26 17.27
CA LYS A 19 9.53 0.59 16.20
C LYS A 19 10.21 -0.22 15.10
N TRP A 20 11.05 -1.20 15.49
CA TRP A 20 11.72 -2.08 14.52
C TRP A 20 10.72 -2.97 13.77
N LEU A 21 9.66 -3.39 14.45
CA LEU A 21 8.60 -4.16 13.83
C LEU A 21 7.84 -3.35 12.77
N ARG A 22 7.60 -2.05 13.01
CA ARG A 22 7.03 -1.15 11.99
C ARG A 22 7.94 -1.07 10.76
N ILE A 23 9.25 -0.87 10.95
CA ILE A 23 10.21 -0.81 9.83
C ILE A 23 10.21 -2.10 9.03
N PHE A 24 10.16 -3.26 9.69
CA PHE A 24 10.03 -4.55 9.01
C PHE A 24 8.78 -4.62 8.13
N TYR A 25 7.62 -4.22 8.66
CA TYR A 25 6.38 -4.14 7.87
C TYR A 25 6.46 -3.11 6.74
N MET A 26 7.16 -1.99 6.94
CA MET A 26 7.33 -0.98 5.88
C MET A 26 8.14 -1.55 4.71
N VAL A 27 9.19 -2.32 4.97
CA VAL A 27 9.95 -2.99 3.90
C VAL A 27 9.06 -3.99 3.16
N LEU A 28 8.31 -4.82 3.88
CA LEU A 28 7.39 -5.79 3.28
C LEU A 28 6.32 -5.10 2.41
N PHE A 29 5.70 -4.04 2.93
CA PHE A 29 4.66 -3.31 2.21
C PHE A 29 5.19 -2.43 1.09
N ALA A 30 6.43 -1.96 1.15
CA ALA A 30 7.09 -1.30 0.01
C ALA A 30 7.27 -2.26 -1.17
N ILE A 31 7.68 -3.51 -0.91
CA ILE A 31 7.77 -4.55 -1.94
C ILE A 31 6.38 -4.84 -2.53
N ALA A 32 5.38 -5.02 -1.67
CA ALA A 32 4.01 -5.28 -2.11
C ALA A 32 3.40 -4.10 -2.90
N TYR A 33 3.72 -2.86 -2.51
CA TYR A 33 3.37 -1.64 -3.23
C TYR A 33 3.95 -1.65 -4.66
N SER A 34 5.24 -1.96 -4.81
CA SER A 34 5.88 -2.04 -6.14
C SER A 34 5.23 -3.11 -7.03
N ILE A 35 4.84 -4.26 -6.47
CA ILE A 35 4.11 -5.29 -7.21
C ILE A 35 2.72 -4.78 -7.62
N ALA A 36 2.01 -4.11 -6.72
CA ALA A 36 0.68 -3.54 -7.01
C ALA A 36 0.74 -2.48 -8.12
N GLU A 37 1.76 -1.63 -8.16
CA GLU A 37 1.96 -0.66 -9.25
C GLU A 37 2.16 -1.33 -10.61
N ILE A 38 2.95 -2.42 -10.66
CA ILE A 38 3.15 -3.19 -11.89
C ILE A 38 1.82 -3.79 -12.35
N ILE A 39 1.04 -4.37 -11.43
CA ILE A 39 -0.27 -4.95 -11.75
C ILE A 39 -1.22 -3.86 -12.27
N LEU A 40 -1.31 -2.70 -11.60
CA LEU A 40 -2.12 -1.58 -12.05
C LEU A 40 -1.72 -1.12 -13.46
N THR A 41 -0.43 -1.03 -13.73
CA THR A 41 0.08 -0.65 -15.06
C THR A 41 -0.35 -1.65 -16.13
N ILE A 42 -0.27 -2.96 -15.86
CA ILE A 42 -0.74 -4.00 -16.77
C ILE A 42 -2.25 -3.88 -17.02
N ILE A 43 -3.05 -3.68 -15.97
CA ILE A 43 -4.49 -3.49 -16.10
C ILE A 43 -4.80 -2.28 -16.98
N ILE A 44 -4.11 -1.14 -16.77
CA ILE A 44 -4.30 0.07 -17.57
C ILE A 44 -4.06 -0.23 -19.06
N ILE A 45 -2.95 -0.90 -19.39
CA ILE A 45 -2.64 -1.27 -20.78
C ILE A 45 -3.74 -2.16 -21.36
N ILE A 46 -4.16 -3.21 -20.64
CA ILE A 46 -5.22 -4.13 -21.10
C ILE A 46 -6.53 -3.37 -21.31
N GLN A 47 -6.94 -2.52 -20.37
CA GLN A 47 -8.18 -1.73 -20.47
C GLN A 47 -8.15 -0.79 -21.67
N VAL A 48 -7.02 -0.13 -21.94
CA VAL A 48 -6.85 0.73 -23.11
C VAL A 48 -6.98 -0.09 -24.40
N ILE A 49 -6.31 -1.23 -24.50
CA ILE A 49 -6.41 -2.12 -25.67
C ILE A 49 -7.85 -2.58 -25.89
N LEU A 50 -8.52 -3.06 -24.84
CA LEU A 50 -9.91 -3.52 -24.94
C LEU A 50 -10.87 -2.40 -25.34
N ASN A 51 -10.69 -1.20 -24.79
CA ASN A 51 -11.49 -0.04 -25.13
C ASN A 51 -11.28 0.39 -26.59
N LEU A 52 -10.05 0.33 -27.10
CA LEU A 52 -9.75 0.66 -28.50
C LEU A 52 -10.34 -0.36 -29.48
N LEU A 53 -10.33 -1.64 -29.12
CA LEU A 53 -10.81 -2.71 -30.01
C LEU A 53 -12.33 -2.90 -29.95
N THR A 54 -12.93 -2.74 -28.77
CA THR A 54 -14.34 -3.08 -28.53
C THR A 54 -15.22 -1.86 -28.23
N GLY A 55 -14.63 -0.69 -27.97
CA GLY A 55 -15.35 0.50 -27.51
C GLY A 55 -15.90 0.40 -26.08
N THR A 56 -15.52 -0.64 -25.33
CA THR A 56 -16.05 -0.91 -23.98
C THR A 56 -14.94 -1.14 -22.96
N ILE A 57 -15.22 -0.79 -21.70
CA ILE A 57 -14.36 -1.06 -20.56
C ILE A 57 -14.73 -2.43 -19.96
N ASN A 58 -13.72 -3.21 -19.56
CA ASN A 58 -13.97 -4.46 -18.87
C ASN A 58 -14.32 -4.19 -17.40
N GLU A 59 -15.57 -4.43 -17.01
CA GLU A 59 -16.06 -4.16 -15.65
C GLU A 59 -15.37 -4.99 -14.56
N ARG A 60 -14.92 -6.22 -14.88
CA ARG A 60 -14.18 -7.04 -13.90
C ARG A 60 -12.82 -6.44 -13.59
N LEU A 61 -12.08 -6.04 -14.63
CA LEU A 61 -10.79 -5.37 -14.48
C LEU A 61 -10.95 -4.01 -13.78
N ARG A 62 -12.01 -3.27 -14.12
CA ARG A 62 -12.33 -1.99 -13.47
C ARG A 62 -12.63 -2.14 -11.99
N GLN A 63 -13.43 -3.15 -11.61
CA GLN A 63 -13.70 -3.44 -10.20
C GLN A 63 -12.41 -3.83 -9.47
N PHE A 64 -11.63 -4.75 -10.02
CA PHE A 64 -10.38 -5.19 -9.41
C PHE A 64 -9.36 -4.05 -9.26
N SER A 65 -9.21 -3.21 -10.28
CA SER A 65 -8.29 -2.06 -10.22
C SER A 65 -8.74 -1.01 -9.21
N SER A 66 -10.05 -0.86 -9.01
CA SER A 66 -10.60 0.02 -7.98
C SER A 66 -10.25 -0.49 -6.58
N GLU A 67 -10.39 -1.78 -6.32
CA GLU A 67 -10.01 -2.40 -5.03
C GLU A 67 -8.48 -2.34 -4.83
N LEU A 68 -7.70 -2.61 -5.87
CA LEU A 68 -6.24 -2.52 -5.83
C LEU A 68 -5.74 -1.07 -5.61
N SER A 69 -6.46 -0.07 -6.12
CA SER A 69 -6.15 1.35 -5.88
C SER A 69 -6.37 1.73 -4.41
N LEU A 70 -7.41 1.18 -3.75
CA LEU A 70 -7.61 1.36 -2.31
C LEU A 70 -6.48 0.71 -1.51
N TYR A 71 -6.04 -0.48 -1.91
CA TYR A 71 -4.89 -1.14 -1.30
C TYR A 71 -3.61 -0.28 -1.38
N VAL A 72 -3.33 0.29 -2.56
CA VAL A 72 -2.18 1.19 -2.76
C VAL A 72 -2.29 2.42 -1.86
N TYR A 73 -3.48 3.04 -1.78
CA TYR A 73 -3.72 4.19 -0.91
C TYR A 73 -3.45 3.87 0.57
N ASP A 74 -4.02 2.79 1.09
CA ASP A 74 -3.82 2.38 2.49
C ASP A 74 -2.35 2.05 2.77
N THR A 75 -1.69 1.39 1.81
CA THR A 75 -0.26 1.06 1.89
C THR A 75 0.59 2.32 1.97
N LEU A 76 0.35 3.31 1.11
CA LEU A 76 1.05 4.58 1.16
C LEU A 76 0.81 5.31 2.48
N ARG A 77 -0.42 5.31 3.01
CA ARG A 77 -0.68 5.91 4.33
C ARG A 77 0.14 5.27 5.44
N PHE A 78 0.28 3.94 5.43
CA PHE A 78 1.16 3.25 6.37
C PHE A 78 2.63 3.60 6.15
N LEU A 79 3.13 3.52 4.91
CA LEU A 79 4.54 3.80 4.59
C LEU A 79 4.95 5.26 4.88
N THR A 80 4.01 6.19 4.80
CA THR A 80 4.24 7.63 5.03
C THR A 80 3.86 8.11 6.43
N TYR A 81 3.67 7.18 7.37
CA TYR A 81 3.33 7.48 8.78
C TYR A 81 2.00 8.25 8.98
N ASN A 82 1.12 8.23 7.98
CA ASN A 82 -0.23 8.80 8.08
C ASN A 82 -1.23 7.87 8.80
N THR A 83 -0.82 6.63 9.11
CA THR A 83 -1.57 5.70 9.97
C THR A 83 -0.65 4.62 10.60
N GLU A 84 -1.13 4.05 11.70
CA GLU A 84 -0.59 2.84 12.35
C GLU A 84 -1.31 1.55 11.91
N ASP A 85 -2.46 1.69 11.22
CA ASP A 85 -3.21 0.56 10.67
C ASP A 85 -2.41 -0.09 9.53
N LYS A 86 -2.27 -1.41 9.60
CA LYS A 86 -1.54 -2.18 8.57
C LYS A 86 -2.48 -2.51 7.42
N PRO A 87 -2.06 -2.38 6.16
CA PRO A 87 -2.88 -2.78 5.03
C PRO A 87 -3.03 -4.32 4.96
N PHE A 88 -3.90 -4.79 4.06
CA PHE A 88 -4.04 -6.21 3.71
C PHE A 88 -2.66 -6.86 3.41
N PRO A 89 -2.39 -8.11 3.81
CA PRO A 89 -3.31 -9.11 4.38
C PRO A 89 -3.49 -9.04 5.91
N LEU A 90 -2.91 -8.03 6.58
CA LEU A 90 -3.01 -7.90 8.04
C LEU A 90 -4.27 -7.18 8.50
N SER A 91 -5.09 -6.71 7.56
CA SER A 91 -6.42 -6.16 7.75
C SER A 91 -7.29 -6.58 6.57
N ASP A 92 -8.60 -6.34 6.67
CA ASP A 92 -9.56 -6.77 5.66
C ASP A 92 -9.27 -6.17 4.29
N TRP A 93 -9.50 -6.97 3.25
CA TRP A 93 -9.46 -6.50 1.87
C TRP A 93 -10.66 -5.58 1.61
N LYS A 94 -10.40 -4.29 1.38
CA LYS A 94 -11.45 -3.32 1.07
C LYS A 94 -12.06 -3.60 -0.30
N LYS A 95 -13.35 -3.93 -0.30
CA LYS A 95 -14.14 -4.08 -1.52
C LYS A 95 -14.91 -2.81 -1.79
N VAL A 96 -14.95 -2.41 -3.06
CA VAL A 96 -15.81 -1.31 -3.50
C VAL A 96 -17.22 -1.88 -3.58
N GLU A 97 -18.13 -1.40 -2.73
CA GLU A 97 -19.52 -1.80 -2.82
C GLU A 97 -20.07 -1.43 -4.20
N LYS A 98 -20.71 -2.39 -4.87
CA LYS A 98 -21.46 -2.12 -6.08
C LYS A 98 -22.64 -1.25 -5.68
N THR A 99 -22.49 0.07 -5.76
CA THR A 99 -23.65 0.96 -5.72
C THR A 99 -24.45 0.65 -6.98
N SER A 100 -25.52 -0.13 -6.84
CA SER A 100 -26.56 -0.29 -7.84
C SER A 100 -27.19 1.09 -8.07
N ARG A 101 -26.76 1.78 -9.14
CA ARG A 101 -27.44 2.94 -9.69
C ARG A 101 -28.05 2.55 -11.02
#